data_AF-A0A0C3DVR4-F1
#
_entry.id   AF-A0A0C3DVR4-F1
#
_cell.length_a   1.000
_cell.length_b   1.000
_cell.length_c   1.000
_cell.angle_alpha   90.00
_cell.angle_beta   90.00
_cell.angle_gamma   90.00
#
_symmetry.space_group_name_H-M   'P 1'
#
loop_
_entity.id
_entity.type
_entity.pdbx_description
1 polymer ?
#
loop_
_entity_poly.entity_id
_entity_poly.type
_entity_poly.pdbx_seq_one_letter_code
_entity_poly.pdbx_strand_id
1 'polypeptide(L)'
;MVYASGAGLDTRKKCLDGTRVETLKEIVDWINDPDINVPRIFWLHSQASRGKSTIAHTIVLQYKSVGRLCSCFCFARDREREHLEQKMLWNIVHNLANCDPAFRRAVVEAIKKDNTLKATHDVMQQWEKLLKPLSEVSGGRIGNIVIVINALDESGLKGS
;
A
#
# COMPACT_ATOMS: atom_id res chain seq x y z
N MET A 1 -15.41 6.46 -0.95
CA MET A 1 -13.94 6.31 -0.87
C MET A 1 -13.32 7.66 -1.17
N VAL A 2 -13.10 8.48 -0.15
CA VAL A 2 -12.51 9.81 -0.29
C VAL A 2 -11.05 9.64 0.04
N TYR A 3 -10.20 9.60 -0.99
CA TYR A 3 -8.77 9.85 -0.77
C TYR A 3 -8.66 11.28 -0.22
N ALA A 4 -7.80 11.50 0.78
CA ALA A 4 -7.47 12.85 1.22
C ALA A 4 -7.15 13.70 -0.03
N SER A 5 -7.75 14.88 -0.14
CA SER A 5 -7.72 15.74 -1.33
C SER A 5 -6.29 15.92 -1.84
N GLY A 6 -5.87 15.16 -2.87
CA GLY A 6 -4.54 15.17 -3.50
C GLY A 6 -3.54 14.08 -3.08
N ALA A 7 -3.95 13.10 -2.26
CA ALA A 7 -3.23 11.84 -2.00
C ALA A 7 -3.89 10.63 -2.71
N GLY A 8 -4.70 10.91 -3.74
CA GLY A 8 -5.45 9.92 -4.51
C GLY A 8 -4.82 9.62 -5.88
N LEU A 9 -5.15 8.45 -6.42
CA LEU A 9 -4.83 8.01 -7.77
C LEU A 9 -5.14 9.09 -8.82
N ASP A 10 -4.12 9.64 -9.48
CA ASP A 10 -4.29 10.48 -10.68
C ASP A 10 -4.22 9.62 -11.93
N THR A 11 -5.36 9.39 -12.57
CA THR A 11 -5.48 8.58 -13.80
C THR A 11 -4.67 9.14 -14.96
N ARG A 12 -4.33 10.43 -14.93
CA ARG A 12 -3.53 11.11 -15.97
C ARG A 12 -2.03 10.89 -15.78
N LYS A 13 -1.61 10.38 -14.63
CA LYS A 13 -0.20 10.08 -14.32
C LYS A 13 0.19 8.65 -14.67
N LYS A 14 -0.58 7.93 -15.51
CA LYS A 14 -0.16 6.61 -16.01
C LYS A 14 1.00 6.72 -17.00
N CYS A 15 1.70 5.61 -17.21
CA CYS A 15 2.70 5.50 -18.26
C CYS A 15 2.07 5.80 -19.62
N LEU A 16 2.81 6.49 -20.48
CA LEU A 16 2.45 6.59 -21.88
C LEU A 16 2.51 5.20 -22.50
N ASP A 17 1.57 4.91 -23.39
CA ASP A 17 1.49 3.60 -24.01
C ASP A 17 2.81 3.30 -24.77
N GLY A 18 3.33 2.09 -24.63
CA GLY A 18 4.62 1.69 -25.19
C GLY A 18 5.86 2.12 -24.39
N THR A 19 5.71 2.85 -23.28
CA THR A 19 6.85 3.20 -22.40
C THR A 19 6.92 2.30 -21.16
N ARG A 20 8.13 2.14 -20.59
CA ARG A 20 8.37 1.36 -19.35
C ARG A 20 7.85 -0.08 -19.38
N VAL A 21 7.70 -0.66 -20.58
CA VAL A 21 7.09 -1.97 -20.82
C VAL A 21 7.80 -3.07 -20.03
N GLU A 22 9.12 -3.11 -20.09
CA GLU A 22 9.92 -4.14 -19.40
C GLU A 22 9.75 -4.07 -17.88
N THR A 23 9.86 -2.87 -17.30
CA THR A 23 9.67 -2.67 -15.85
C THR A 23 8.24 -2.99 -15.41
N LEU A 24 7.24 -2.60 -16.18
CA LEU A 24 5.84 -2.93 -15.88
C LEU A 24 5.62 -4.44 -15.94
N LYS A 25 6.20 -5.11 -16.93
CA LYS A 25 6.16 -6.56 -17.06
C LYS A 25 6.81 -7.25 -15.86
N GLU A 26 8.02 -6.84 -15.50
CA GLU A 26 8.73 -7.36 -14.32
C GLU A 26 7.89 -7.27 -13.05
N ILE A 27 7.27 -6.11 -12.78
CA ILE A 27 6.41 -5.93 -11.62
C ILE A 27 5.16 -6.82 -11.70
N VAL A 28 4.54 -6.92 -12.88
CA VAL A 28 3.34 -7.75 -13.07
C VAL A 28 3.66 -9.24 -12.89
N ASP A 29 4.77 -9.70 -13.44
CA ASP A 29 5.24 -11.07 -13.30
C ASP A 29 5.54 -11.36 -11.82
N TRP A 30 6.25 -10.46 -11.14
CA TRP A 30 6.51 -10.55 -9.69
C TRP A 30 5.23 -10.59 -8.83
N ILE A 31 4.22 -9.75 -9.12
CA ILE A 31 2.94 -9.76 -8.39
C ILE A 31 2.22 -11.10 -8.57
N ASN A 32 2.36 -11.75 -9.72
CA ASN A 32 1.63 -12.96 -10.07
C ASN A 32 2.42 -14.25 -9.85
N ASP A 33 3.66 -14.16 -9.36
CA ASP A 33 4.49 -15.32 -9.11
C ASP A 33 3.86 -16.19 -8.00
N PRO A 34 3.49 -17.46 -8.32
CA PRO A 34 2.88 -18.37 -7.37
C PRO A 34 3.89 -18.96 -6.37
N ASP A 35 5.20 -18.84 -6.60
CA ASP A 35 6.21 -19.37 -5.68
C ASP A 35 6.12 -18.66 -4.33
N ILE A 36 5.93 -19.45 -3.27
CA ILE A 36 5.85 -18.96 -1.89
C ILE A 36 7.16 -18.32 -1.42
N ASN A 37 8.28 -18.69 -2.04
CA ASN A 37 9.61 -18.16 -1.71
C ASN A 37 9.87 -16.80 -2.33
N VAL A 38 9.05 -16.34 -3.29
CA VAL A 38 9.21 -15.02 -3.88
C VAL A 38 8.86 -13.94 -2.85
N PRO A 39 9.76 -12.96 -2.60
CA PRO A 39 9.50 -11.89 -1.65
C PRO A 39 8.21 -11.14 -2.02
N ARG A 40 7.39 -10.78 -1.02
CA ARG A 40 6.13 -10.04 -1.22
C ARG A 40 6.27 -8.53 -1.06
N ILE A 41 7.52 -8.03 -1.08
CA ILE A 41 7.86 -6.61 -1.17
C ILE A 41 8.72 -6.38 -2.42
N PHE A 42 8.27 -5.51 -3.31
CA PHE A 42 9.03 -5.04 -4.47
C PHE A 42 9.46 -3.58 -4.24
N TRP A 43 10.77 -3.33 -4.34
CA TRP A 43 11.34 -2.01 -4.12
C TRP A 43 11.74 -1.35 -5.44
N LEU A 44 10.90 -0.46 -5.97
CA LEU A 44 11.20 0.29 -7.19
C LEU A 44 12.07 1.51 -6.87
N HIS A 45 13.40 1.32 -6.85
CA HIS A 45 14.36 2.41 -6.71
C HIS A 45 14.97 2.81 -8.05
N SER A 46 15.12 4.12 -8.26
CA SER A 46 15.89 4.69 -9.36
C SER A 46 16.23 6.14 -9.02
N GLN A 47 17.15 6.76 -9.76
CA GLN A 47 17.39 8.20 -9.65
C GLN A 47 16.07 8.99 -9.80
N ALA A 48 15.98 10.14 -9.13
CA ALA A 48 14.86 11.07 -9.28
C ALA A 48 14.60 11.37 -10.78
N SER A 49 13.35 11.70 -11.13
CA SER A 49 12.93 12.09 -12.48
C SER A 49 12.78 11.00 -13.54
N ARG A 50 12.90 9.70 -13.20
CA ARG A 50 12.64 8.60 -14.18
C ARG A 50 11.18 8.10 -14.25
N GLY A 51 10.23 8.79 -13.61
CA GLY A 51 8.81 8.43 -13.71
C GLY A 51 8.39 7.23 -12.86
N LYS A 52 9.03 7.00 -11.70
CA LYS A 52 8.61 5.94 -10.75
C LYS A 52 7.16 6.09 -10.32
N SER A 53 6.76 7.31 -9.96
CA SER A 53 5.37 7.61 -9.62
C SER A 53 4.43 7.25 -10.76
N THR A 54 4.85 7.45 -12.01
CA THR A 54 4.07 7.09 -13.21
C THR A 54 3.87 5.58 -13.34
N ILE A 55 4.93 4.80 -13.06
CA ILE A 55 4.84 3.33 -12.98
C ILE A 55 3.89 2.90 -11.86
N ALA A 56 4.04 3.48 -10.66
CA ALA A 56 3.17 3.19 -9.52
C ALA A 56 1.69 3.45 -9.85
N HIS A 57 1.37 4.60 -10.46
CA HIS A 57 0.00 4.92 -10.88
C HIS A 57 -0.54 3.92 -11.92
N THR A 58 0.32 3.46 -12.85
CA THR A 58 -0.06 2.45 -13.85
C THR A 58 -0.43 1.12 -13.19
N ILE A 59 0.40 0.65 -12.26
CA ILE A 59 0.14 -0.58 -11.48
C ILE A 59 -1.15 -0.43 -10.67
N VAL A 60 -1.35 0.71 -9.99
CA VAL A 60 -2.58 0.98 -9.24
C VAL A 60 -3.82 0.88 -10.15
N LEU A 61 -3.78 1.50 -11.34
CA LEU A 61 -4.91 1.45 -12.28
C LEU A 61 -5.18 0.01 -12.77
N GLN A 62 -4.12 -0.72 -13.15
CA GLN A 62 -4.23 -2.08 -13.66
C GLN A 62 -4.79 -3.03 -12.60
N TYR A 63 -4.33 -2.96 -11.36
CA TYR A 63 -4.81 -3.85 -10.30
C TYR A 63 -6.15 -3.40 -9.70
N LYS A 64 -6.50 -2.12 -9.83
CA LYS A 64 -7.86 -1.64 -9.54
C LYS A 64 -8.88 -2.22 -10.51
N SER A 65 -8.57 -2.27 -11.81
CA SER A 65 -9.52 -2.78 -12.83
C SER A 65 -9.82 -4.27 -12.69
N VAL A 66 -8.86 -5.07 -12.22
CA VAL A 66 -9.06 -6.51 -11.95
C VAL A 66 -9.46 -6.82 -10.50
N GLY A 67 -9.80 -5.79 -9.70
CA GLY A 67 -10.31 -5.97 -8.33
C GLY A 67 -9.29 -6.49 -7.31
N ARG A 68 -7.99 -6.37 -7.59
CA ARG A 68 -6.90 -6.89 -6.73
C ARG A 68 -6.09 -5.81 -6.01
N LEU A 69 -6.26 -4.54 -6.37
CA LEU A 69 -5.75 -3.41 -5.60
C LEU A 69 -6.55 -3.29 -4.31
N CYS A 70 -5.87 -3.34 -3.17
CA CYS A 70 -6.51 -3.12 -1.89
C CYS A 70 -6.22 -1.75 -1.30
N SER A 71 -4.97 -1.29 -1.36
CA SER A 71 -4.61 0.02 -0.83
C SER A 71 -3.61 0.71 -1.75
N CYS A 72 -3.69 2.04 -1.78
CA CYS A 72 -2.72 2.90 -2.43
C CYS A 72 -2.49 4.09 -1.52
N PHE A 73 -1.23 4.39 -1.25
CA PHE A 73 -0.82 5.56 -0.47
C PHE A 73 0.33 6.25 -1.19
N CYS A 74 0.30 7.58 -1.22
CA CYS A 74 1.37 8.39 -1.80
C CYS A 74 1.78 9.43 -0.77
N PHE A 75 3.06 9.45 -0.42
CA PHE A 75 3.62 10.58 0.29
C PHE A 75 3.72 11.78 -0.65
N ALA A 76 3.61 12.96 -0.07
CA ALA A 76 3.82 14.22 -0.76
C ALA A 76 4.42 15.22 0.24
N ARG A 77 5.60 15.77 -0.09
CA ARG A 77 6.32 16.72 0.78
C ARG A 77 5.50 17.96 1.19
N ASP A 78 4.55 18.39 0.37
CA ASP A 78 3.67 19.52 0.69
C ASP A 78 2.67 19.22 1.82
N ARG A 79 2.61 17.96 2.28
CA ARG A 79 1.71 17.46 3.33
C ARG A 79 2.44 16.86 4.51
N GLU A 80 3.72 17.14 4.69
CA GLU A 80 4.51 16.65 5.82
C GLU A 80 3.84 16.98 7.18
N ARG A 81 3.18 18.15 7.26
CA ARG A 81 2.40 18.59 8.43
C ARG A 81 1.19 17.72 8.75
N GLU A 82 0.80 16.80 7.87
CA GLU A 82 -0.33 15.90 8.08
C GLU A 82 0.04 14.61 8.82
N HIS A 83 1.31 14.40 9.20
CA HIS A 83 1.81 13.16 9.82
C HIS A 83 1.40 11.91 9.02
N LEU A 84 1.73 11.94 7.73
CA LEU A 84 1.32 10.93 6.76
C LEU A 84 1.81 9.52 7.13
N GLU A 85 2.94 9.40 7.81
CA GLU A 85 3.51 8.16 8.32
C GLU A 85 2.58 7.45 9.31
N GLN A 86 1.96 8.22 10.23
CA GLN A 86 1.02 7.70 11.23
C GLN A 86 -0.32 7.31 10.60
N LYS A 87 -0.71 8.01 9.53
CA LYS A 87 -1.95 7.74 8.78
C LYS A 87 -1.80 6.60 7.78
N MET A 88 -0.59 6.35 7.27
CA MET A 88 -0.34 5.37 6.22
C MET A 88 -0.72 3.96 6.68
N LEU A 89 -0.18 3.51 7.81
CA LEU A 89 -0.43 2.15 8.30
C LEU A 89 -1.90 1.97 8.68
N TRP A 90 -2.50 2.94 9.37
CA TRP A 90 -3.94 2.91 9.66
C TRP A 90 -4.81 2.83 8.40
N ASN A 91 -4.50 3.62 7.36
CA ASN A 91 -5.21 3.56 6.08
C ASN A 91 -5.04 2.19 5.40
N ILE A 92 -3.85 1.60 5.47
CA ILE A 92 -3.58 0.26 4.94
C ILE A 92 -4.40 -0.78 5.72
N VAL A 93 -4.42 -0.74 7.05
CA VAL A 93 -5.23 -1.63 7.90
C VAL A 93 -6.71 -1.52 7.55
N HIS A 94 -7.23 -0.29 7.50
CA HIS A 94 -8.62 -0.03 7.19
C HIS A 94 -8.99 -0.57 5.80
N ASN A 95 -8.16 -0.31 4.79
CA ASN A 95 -8.40 -0.79 3.43
C ASN A 95 -8.30 -2.32 3.35
N LEU A 96 -7.28 -2.93 3.97
CA LEU A 96 -7.14 -4.39 4.07
C LEU A 96 -8.35 -5.04 4.73
N ALA A 97 -8.92 -4.45 5.79
CA ALA A 97 -10.12 -4.98 6.43
C ALA A 97 -11.37 -4.88 5.53
N ASN A 98 -11.40 -3.93 4.60
CA ASN A 98 -12.46 -3.86 3.60
C ASN A 98 -12.26 -4.88 2.47
N CYS A 99 -11.02 -5.18 2.12
CA CYS A 99 -10.70 -6.19 1.12
C CYS A 99 -10.89 -7.60 1.68
N ASP A 100 -10.25 -7.94 2.79
CA ASP A 100 -10.16 -9.29 3.32
C ASP A 100 -11.02 -9.44 4.59
N PRO A 101 -12.14 -10.20 4.51
CA PRO A 101 -12.99 -10.44 5.67
C PRO A 101 -12.30 -11.16 6.83
N ALA A 102 -11.31 -12.01 6.54
CA ALA A 102 -10.58 -12.73 7.57
C ALA A 102 -9.63 -11.79 8.32
N PHE A 103 -8.93 -10.92 7.59
CA PHE A 103 -8.15 -9.84 8.19
C PHE A 103 -9.03 -8.88 8.99
N ARG A 104 -10.22 -8.51 8.48
CA ARG A 104 -11.18 -7.68 9.23
C ARG A 104 -11.53 -8.28 10.59
N ARG A 105 -11.80 -9.58 10.64
CA ARG A 105 -12.10 -10.26 11.91
C ARG A 105 -10.91 -10.16 12.87
N ALA A 106 -9.70 -10.43 12.40
CA ALA A 106 -8.49 -10.30 13.22
C ALA A 106 -8.32 -8.89 13.81
N VAL A 107 -8.48 -7.85 12.99
CA VAL A 107 -8.40 -6.44 13.42
C VAL A 107 -9.50 -6.10 14.43
N VAL A 108 -10.74 -6.50 14.19
CA VAL A 108 -11.86 -6.25 15.11
C VAL A 108 -11.61 -6.93 16.46
N GLU A 109 -11.12 -8.16 16.48
CA GLU A 109 -10.80 -8.87 17.73
C GLU A 109 -9.62 -8.23 18.46
N ALA A 110 -8.59 -7.76 17.75
CA ALA A 110 -7.49 -7.01 18.36
C ALA A 110 -8.00 -5.72 19.04
N ILE A 111 -8.85 -4.97 18.36
CA ILE A 111 -9.46 -3.74 18.88
C ILE A 111 -10.43 -4.00 20.05
N LYS A 112 -11.14 -5.13 20.05
CA LYS A 112 -11.99 -5.52 21.20
C LYS A 112 -11.16 -5.82 22.44
N LYS A 113 -9.98 -6.45 22.27
CA LYS A 113 -9.05 -6.74 23.37
C LYS A 113 -8.36 -5.49 23.88
N ASP A 114 -8.06 -4.54 22.99
CA ASP A 114 -7.46 -3.26 23.33
C ASP A 114 -8.10 -2.12 22.52
N ASN A 115 -9.02 -1.41 23.16
CA ASN A 115 -9.78 -0.32 22.52
C ASN A 115 -8.90 0.92 22.27
N THR A 116 -7.72 1.04 22.88
CA THR A 116 -6.81 2.17 22.66
C THR A 116 -6.22 2.16 21.24
N LEU A 117 -6.17 0.98 20.60
CA LEU A 117 -5.70 0.80 19.22
C LEU A 117 -6.51 1.60 18.18
N LYS A 118 -7.74 2.04 18.50
CA LYS A 118 -8.54 2.90 17.60
C LYS A 118 -7.98 4.30 17.41
N ALA A 119 -7.25 4.79 18.41
CA ALA A 119 -6.74 6.17 18.46
C ALA A 119 -5.21 6.21 18.49
N THR A 120 -4.52 5.07 18.38
CA THR A 120 -3.07 5.02 18.45
C THR A 120 -2.44 5.63 17.20
N HIS A 121 -1.53 6.57 17.41
CA HIS A 121 -0.65 7.14 16.39
C HIS A 121 0.72 6.45 16.36
N ASP A 122 0.95 5.49 17.26
CA ASP A 122 2.19 4.73 17.35
C ASP A 122 2.27 3.71 16.19
N VAL A 123 3.16 4.01 15.24
CA VAL A 123 3.43 3.20 14.05
C VAL A 123 3.82 1.76 14.41
N MET A 124 4.60 1.56 15.48
CA MET A 124 5.02 0.22 15.90
C MET A 124 3.87 -0.57 16.50
N GLN A 125 3.00 0.08 17.27
CA GLN A 125 1.77 -0.57 17.74
C GLN A 125 0.83 -0.91 16.59
N GLN A 126 0.63 -0.01 15.63
CA GLN A 126 -0.18 -0.28 14.44
C GLN A 126 0.39 -1.47 13.65
N TRP A 127 1.71 -1.54 13.48
CA TRP A 127 2.36 -2.67 12.83
C TRP A 127 2.14 -3.99 13.58
N GLU A 128 2.54 -4.07 14.84
CA GLU A 128 2.55 -5.31 15.62
C GLU A 128 1.14 -5.81 15.96
N LYS A 129 0.19 -4.91 16.22
CA LYS A 129 -1.15 -5.28 16.70
C LYS A 129 -2.20 -5.35 15.61
N LEU A 130 -2.03 -4.62 14.49
CA LEU A 130 -3.05 -4.53 13.45
C LEU A 130 -2.61 -5.12 12.12
N LEU A 131 -1.34 -4.98 11.71
CA LEU A 131 -0.86 -5.51 10.41
C LEU A 131 -0.26 -6.90 10.50
N LYS A 132 0.57 -7.17 11.51
CA LYS A 132 1.21 -8.48 11.71
C LYS A 132 0.23 -9.67 11.72
N PRO A 133 -1.00 -9.56 12.27
CA PRO A 133 -1.99 -10.64 12.17
C PRO A 133 -2.30 -11.08 10.73
N LEU A 134 -2.00 -10.29 9.70
CA LEU A 134 -2.13 -10.68 8.30
C LEU A 134 -1.35 -11.96 7.97
N SER A 135 -0.17 -12.19 8.58
CA SER A 135 0.59 -13.43 8.36
C SER A 135 -0.07 -14.65 8.98
N GLU A 136 -0.94 -14.45 9.97
CA GLU A 136 -1.68 -15.51 10.67
C GLU A 136 -3.01 -15.82 9.98
N VAL A 137 -3.51 -14.88 9.18
CA VAL A 137 -4.71 -15.03 8.36
C VAL A 137 -4.38 -15.85 7.12
N SER A 138 -4.45 -17.17 7.25
CA SER A 138 -4.32 -18.09 6.14
C SER A 138 -5.69 -18.41 5.52
N GLY A 139 -5.80 -18.24 4.21
CA GLY A 139 -6.82 -18.90 3.40
C GLY A 139 -8.03 -18.06 3.01
N GLY A 140 -8.39 -18.17 1.72
CA GLY A 140 -9.72 -17.79 1.22
C GLY A 140 -9.73 -16.91 -0.03
N ARG A 141 -8.59 -16.36 -0.47
CA ARG A 141 -8.53 -15.49 -1.66
C ARG A 141 -7.73 -16.11 -2.80
N ILE A 142 -8.31 -16.04 -4.00
CA ILE A 142 -7.66 -16.40 -5.26
C ILE A 142 -6.78 -15.22 -5.69
N GLY A 143 -5.47 -15.36 -5.53
CA GLY A 143 -4.47 -14.40 -6.01
C GLY A 143 -4.01 -13.35 -4.98
N ASN A 144 -2.88 -12.69 -5.32
CA ASN A 144 -2.23 -11.72 -4.44
C ASN A 144 -2.99 -10.39 -4.38
N ILE A 145 -3.12 -9.86 -3.16
CA ILE A 145 -3.58 -8.49 -2.89
C ILE A 145 -2.43 -7.52 -3.15
N VAL A 146 -2.72 -6.42 -3.85
CA VAL A 146 -1.72 -5.38 -4.13
C VAL A 146 -1.93 -4.17 -3.22
N ILE A 147 -0.84 -3.76 -2.56
CA ILE A 147 -0.71 -2.50 -1.85
C ILE A 147 0.40 -1.70 -2.51
N VAL A 148 0.14 -0.44 -2.87
CA VAL A 148 1.14 0.45 -3.47
C VAL A 148 1.44 1.59 -2.52
N ILE A 149 2.72 1.78 -2.21
CA ILE A 149 3.24 2.90 -1.43
C ILE A 149 4.19 3.67 -2.34
N ASN A 150 3.80 4.89 -2.71
CA ASN A 150 4.60 5.74 -3.60
C ASN A 150 5.29 6.86 -2.81
N ALA A 151 6.48 7.26 -3.29
CA ALA A 151 7.30 8.32 -2.70
C ALA A 151 7.66 8.09 -1.23
N LEU A 152 7.92 6.83 -0.83
CA LEU A 152 8.28 6.50 0.56
C LEU A 152 9.51 7.27 1.06
N ASP A 153 10.41 7.69 0.18
CA ASP A 153 11.55 8.56 0.50
C ASP A 153 11.13 9.95 1.01
N GLU A 154 9.87 10.35 0.85
CA GLU A 154 9.29 11.59 1.37
C GLU A 154 8.63 11.41 2.75
N SER A 155 8.72 10.23 3.38
CA SER A 155 8.13 9.97 4.70
C SER A 155 9.00 10.42 5.87
N GLY A 156 10.26 10.82 5.63
CA GLY A 156 11.19 11.25 6.66
C GLY A 156 11.22 12.76 6.84
N LEU A 157 11.44 13.22 8.08
CA LEU A 157 11.69 14.63 8.39
C LEU A 157 13.02 15.09 7.77
N LYS A 158 13.09 16.32 7.25
CA LYS A 158 14.38 16.91 6.86
C LYS A 158 15.27 17.10 8.10
N GLY A 159 16.39 16.35 8.14
CA GLY A 159 17.52 16.64 9.02
C GLY A 159 17.81 15.53 10.04
N SER A 160 18.51 14.49 9.59
CA SER A 160 19.37 13.64 10.40
C SER A 160 20.65 13.37 9.64
#